data_AF-A0A0C1S3H4-F1
#
_entry.id   AF-A0A0C1S3H4-F1
#
_cell.length_a   1.000
_cell.length_b   1.000
_cell.length_c   1.000
_cell.angle_alpha   90.00
_cell.angle_beta   90.00
_cell.angle_gamma   90.00
#
_symmetry.space_group_name_H-M   'P 1'
#
loop_
_entity.id
_entity.type
_entity.pdbx_description
1 polymer ?
#
loop_
_entity_poly.entity_id
_entity_poly.type
_entity_poly.pdbx_seq_one_letter_code
_entity_poly.pdbx_strand_id
1 'polypeptide(L)'
;MKKTKNSIMNINQDKGFTLLEILIAMLILTVAILSLVSVTVMVIKGNSLNKMRNTATTLAKDQMEAVKNQAQTNFDNIVNLTETSITGFPGYERQQTVTTITGNSFCTGSAAPLPCCTGSGTGDCPDKKKNIAMQVRWQWQGNYHYVTLDTIITK
;
A
#
# COMPACT_ATOMS: atom_id res chain seq x y z
N MET A 1 -19.57 75.34 44.82
CA MET A 1 -19.55 73.90 45.14
C MET A 1 -19.01 73.12 43.94
N LYS A 2 -17.89 72.41 44.09
CA LYS A 2 -17.52 71.23 43.27
C LYS A 2 -16.35 70.52 43.98
N LYS A 3 -16.63 69.36 44.61
CA LYS A 3 -15.61 68.48 45.17
C LYS A 3 -15.12 67.55 44.07
N THR A 4 -13.84 67.60 43.73
CA THR A 4 -13.19 66.67 42.81
C THR A 4 -12.90 65.37 43.58
N LYS A 5 -13.55 64.26 43.21
CA LYS A 5 -13.25 62.92 43.72
C LYS A 5 -12.00 62.41 43.01
N ASN A 6 -10.87 62.27 43.72
CA ASN A 6 -9.74 61.49 43.25
C ASN A 6 -10.09 60.00 43.36
N SER A 7 -10.32 59.36 42.22
CA SER A 7 -10.43 57.90 42.12
C SER A 7 -9.02 57.32 42.11
N ILE A 8 -8.58 56.77 43.25
CA ILE A 8 -7.36 55.98 43.33
C ILE A 8 -7.63 54.68 42.59
N MET A 9 -7.08 54.54 41.39
CA MET A 9 -7.20 53.33 40.58
C MET A 9 -6.40 52.22 41.29
N ASN A 10 -7.12 51.24 41.83
CA ASN A 10 -6.57 50.12 42.59
C ASN A 10 -5.72 49.27 41.63
N ILE A 11 -4.41 49.24 41.83
CA ILE A 11 -3.50 48.40 41.06
C ILE A 11 -3.78 46.96 41.52
N ASN A 12 -4.30 46.14 40.61
CA ASN A 12 -4.63 44.74 40.88
C ASN A 12 -3.42 44.04 41.53
N GLN A 13 -3.68 43.28 42.60
CA GLN A 13 -2.67 42.45 43.23
C GLN A 13 -2.33 41.30 42.28
N ASP A 14 -1.23 41.44 41.56
CA ASP A 14 -0.61 40.35 40.81
C ASP A 14 -0.16 39.26 41.80
N LYS A 15 -1.05 38.30 42.05
CA LYS A 15 -0.73 37.10 42.83
C LYS A 15 0.24 36.27 41.99
N GLY A 16 1.53 36.39 42.30
CA GLY A 16 2.59 35.58 41.68
C GLY A 16 2.30 34.07 41.82
N PHE A 17 2.82 33.30 40.86
CA PHE A 17 2.68 31.84 40.82
C PHE A 17 3.18 31.20 42.11
N THR A 18 2.39 30.27 42.65
CA THR A 18 2.84 29.50 43.81
C THR A 18 3.90 28.49 43.38
N LEU A 19 4.88 28.21 44.24
CA LEU A 19 5.90 27.18 43.97
C LEU A 19 5.26 25.81 43.67
N LEU A 20 4.14 25.50 44.35
CA LEU A 20 3.37 24.29 44.14
C LEU A 20 2.76 24.20 42.73
N GLU A 21 2.29 25.33 42.20
CA GLU A 21 1.70 25.39 40.85
C GLU A 21 2.74 25.07 39.76
N ILE A 22 3.96 25.58 39.92
CA ILE A 22 5.07 25.26 39.01
C ILE A 22 5.45 23.78 39.11
N LEU A 23 5.47 23.20 40.31
CA LEU A 23 5.75 21.77 40.51
C LEU A 23 4.68 20.88 39.83
N ILE A 24 3.40 21.22 39.99
CA ILE A 24 2.30 20.49 39.36
C ILE A 24 2.34 20.65 37.83
N ALA A 25 2.61 21.87 37.33
CA ALA A 25 2.75 22.12 35.90
C ALA A 25 3.90 21.33 35.28
N MET A 26 5.07 21.28 35.93
CA MET A 26 6.21 20.47 35.50
C MET A 26 5.88 18.97 35.52
N LEU A 27 5.15 18.50 36.54
CA LEU A 27 4.71 17.11 36.63
C LEU A 27 3.79 16.73 35.46
N ILE A 28 2.76 17.55 35.19
CA ILE A 28 1.85 17.31 34.06
C ILE A 28 2.60 17.36 32.72
N LEU A 29 3.52 18.31 32.56
CA LEU A 29 4.33 18.45 31.35
C LEU A 29 5.21 17.22 31.11
N THR A 30 5.86 16.68 32.15
CA THR A 30 6.69 15.48 31.99
C THR A 30 5.87 14.26 31.57
N VAL A 31 4.69 14.04 32.17
CA VAL A 31 3.78 12.96 31.77
C VAL A 31 3.31 13.13 30.31
N ALA A 32 2.98 14.36 29.92
CA ALA A 32 2.60 14.68 28.54
C ALA A 32 3.73 14.34 27.54
N ILE A 33 4.96 14.75 27.82
CA ILE A 33 6.11 14.48 26.94
C ILE A 33 6.39 12.98 26.82
N LEU A 34 6.27 12.21 27.91
CA LEU A 34 6.46 10.76 27.88
C LEU A 34 5.45 10.06 26.96
N SER A 35 4.19 10.50 26.98
CA SER A 35 3.18 9.96 26.06
C SER A 35 3.48 10.25 24.59
N LEU A 36 4.03 11.43 24.28
CA LEU A 36 4.39 11.82 22.90
C LEU A 36 5.50 10.95 22.31
N VAL A 37 6.44 10.48 23.13
CA VAL A 37 7.52 9.58 22.67
C VAL A 37 6.97 8.29 22.08
N SER A 38 5.91 7.73 22.66
CA SER A 38 5.31 6.50 22.14
C SER A 38 4.65 6.73 20.77
N VAL A 39 3.99 7.88 20.61
CA VAL A 39 3.35 8.28 19.34
C VAL A 39 4.39 8.53 18.27
N THR A 40 5.50 9.21 18.58
CA THR A 40 6.54 9.50 17.59
C THR A 40 7.20 8.23 17.06
N VAL A 41 7.47 7.25 17.94
CA VAL A 41 7.97 5.93 17.53
C VAL A 41 6.99 5.22 16.60
N MET A 42 5.70 5.26 16.90
CA MET A 42 4.66 4.69 16.05
C MET A 42 4.64 5.34 14.66
N VAL A 43 4.72 6.67 14.58
CA VAL A 43 4.76 7.41 13.32
C VAL A 43 5.99 7.05 12.49
N ILE A 44 7.17 6.96 13.11
CA ILE A 44 8.42 6.58 12.43
C ILE A 44 8.30 5.16 11.85
N LYS A 45 7.81 4.21 12.66
CA LYS A 45 7.58 2.82 12.22
C LYS A 45 6.56 2.76 11.08
N GLY A 46 5.45 3.49 11.19
CA GLY A 46 4.43 3.57 10.15
C GLY A 46 4.98 4.13 8.83
N ASN A 47 5.77 5.20 8.89
CA ASN A 47 6.41 5.77 7.71
C ASN A 47 7.40 4.80 7.05
N SER A 48 8.18 4.06 7.85
CA SER A 48 9.09 3.02 7.34
C SER A 48 8.32 1.92 6.61
N LEU A 49 7.24 1.41 7.21
CA LEU A 49 6.40 0.39 6.58
C LEU A 49 5.72 0.90 5.30
N ASN A 50 5.21 2.12 5.32
CA ASN A 50 4.59 2.75 4.14
C ASN A 50 5.60 2.94 3.01
N LYS A 51 6.84 3.34 3.33
CA LYS A 51 7.92 3.43 2.34
C LYS A 51 8.18 2.06 1.69
N MET A 52 8.28 1.00 2.48
CA MET A 52 8.49 -0.36 1.96
C MET A 52 7.31 -0.84 1.10
N ARG A 53 6.07 -0.61 1.55
CA ARG A 53 4.87 -0.93 0.78
C ARG A 53 4.81 -0.17 -0.55
N ASN A 54 5.17 1.11 -0.55
CA ASN A 54 5.22 1.91 -1.76
C ASN A 54 6.28 1.37 -2.73
N THR A 55 7.47 1.04 -2.24
CA THR A 55 8.50 0.36 -3.05
C THR A 55 7.99 -0.95 -3.62
N ALA A 56 7.40 -1.84 -2.81
CA ALA A 56 6.82 -3.10 -3.29
C ALA A 56 5.74 -2.89 -4.35
N THR A 57 4.89 -1.87 -4.18
CA THR A 57 3.85 -1.52 -5.15
C THR A 57 4.44 -1.02 -6.47
N THR A 58 5.46 -0.18 -6.43
CA THR A 58 6.17 0.26 -7.63
C THR A 58 6.81 -0.92 -8.35
N LEU A 59 7.51 -1.81 -7.64
CA LEU A 59 8.10 -3.02 -8.22
C LEU A 59 7.06 -3.92 -8.88
N ALA A 60 5.91 -4.11 -8.24
CA ALA A 60 4.81 -4.88 -8.80
C ALA A 60 4.25 -4.22 -10.08
N LYS A 61 4.08 -2.89 -10.09
CA LYS A 61 3.62 -2.13 -11.26
C LYS A 61 4.61 -2.22 -12.42
N ASP A 62 5.89 -2.00 -12.16
CA ASP A 62 6.95 -2.04 -13.18
C ASP A 62 6.99 -3.41 -13.86
N GLN A 63 6.91 -4.49 -13.07
CA GLN A 63 6.85 -5.84 -13.62
C GLN A 63 5.55 -6.08 -14.41
N MET A 64 4.42 -5.56 -13.94
CA MET A 64 3.15 -5.75 -14.64
C MET A 64 3.14 -5.04 -16.00
N GLU A 65 3.75 -3.86 -16.11
CA GLU A 65 3.96 -3.18 -17.39
C GLU A 65 4.94 -3.96 -18.29
N ALA A 66 6.02 -4.54 -17.73
CA ALA A 66 6.91 -5.41 -18.50
C ALA A 66 6.17 -6.63 -19.08
N VAL A 67 5.27 -7.24 -18.31
CA VAL A 67 4.43 -8.37 -18.76
C VAL A 67 3.46 -7.93 -19.86
N LYS A 68 2.83 -6.75 -19.74
CA LYS A 68 1.95 -6.21 -20.78
C LYS A 68 2.71 -5.94 -22.09
N ASN A 69 3.93 -5.40 -22.00
CA ASN A 69 4.78 -5.20 -23.17
C ASN A 69 5.18 -6.53 -23.81
N GLN A 70 5.54 -7.53 -22.99
CA GLN A 70 5.79 -8.90 -23.47
C GLN A 70 4.55 -9.51 -24.13
N ALA A 71 3.34 -9.21 -23.64
CA ALA A 71 2.10 -9.73 -24.20
C ALA A 71 1.86 -9.31 -25.65
N GLN A 72 2.33 -8.13 -26.04
CA GLN A 72 2.21 -7.62 -27.41
C GLN A 72 2.99 -8.48 -28.41
N THR A 73 4.20 -8.92 -28.04
CA THR A 73 5.06 -9.70 -28.93
C THR A 73 4.87 -11.20 -28.75
N ASN A 74 4.82 -11.68 -27.49
CA ASN A 74 4.92 -13.10 -27.13
C ASN A 74 3.91 -13.49 -26.04
N PHE A 75 2.61 -13.27 -26.29
CA PHE A 75 1.51 -13.60 -25.37
C PHE A 75 1.57 -15.04 -24.81
N ASP A 76 1.87 -16.02 -25.66
CA ASP A 76 1.85 -17.44 -25.28
C ASP A 76 2.95 -17.79 -24.27
N ASN A 77 4.10 -17.09 -24.30
CA ASN A 77 5.26 -17.33 -23.43
C ASN A 77 5.16 -16.66 -22.05
N ILE A 78 4.05 -15.98 -21.75
CA ILE A 78 3.81 -15.46 -20.39
C ILE A 78 3.41 -16.63 -19.48
N VAL A 79 4.29 -16.97 -18.54
CA VAL A 79 4.17 -18.13 -17.64
C VAL A 79 4.37 -17.74 -16.18
N ASN A 80 4.11 -18.67 -15.26
CA ASN A 80 4.41 -18.49 -13.84
C ASN A 80 5.90 -18.22 -13.63
N LEU A 81 6.21 -17.30 -12.73
CA LEU A 81 7.59 -16.91 -12.46
C LEU A 81 7.73 -16.61 -10.96
N THR A 82 8.85 -17.01 -10.37
CA THR A 82 9.17 -16.70 -8.98
C THR A 82 10.59 -16.22 -8.94
N GLU A 83 10.80 -15.04 -8.39
CA GLU A 83 12.12 -14.47 -8.20
C GLU A 83 12.32 -14.10 -6.75
N THR A 84 13.32 -14.75 -6.17
CA THR A 84 13.68 -14.63 -4.75
C THR A 84 14.57 -13.41 -4.47
N SER A 85 14.95 -12.66 -5.50
CA SER A 85 15.72 -11.42 -5.36
C SER A 85 15.53 -10.52 -6.57
N ILE A 86 15.18 -9.26 -6.32
CA ILE A 86 15.04 -8.24 -7.36
C ILE A 86 16.31 -7.39 -7.40
N THR A 87 16.92 -7.23 -8.57
CA THR A 87 18.14 -6.42 -8.76
C THR A 87 17.91 -4.99 -8.26
N GLY A 88 18.76 -4.53 -7.34
CA GLY A 88 18.65 -3.20 -6.72
C GLY A 88 17.69 -3.10 -5.52
N PHE A 89 16.95 -4.17 -5.20
CA PHE A 89 15.97 -4.20 -4.10
C PHE A 89 16.14 -5.47 -3.24
N PRO A 90 17.22 -5.57 -2.45
CA PRO A 90 17.42 -6.69 -1.55
C PRO A 90 16.29 -6.77 -0.50
N GLY A 91 15.87 -7.99 -0.16
CA GLY A 91 14.79 -8.24 0.78
C GLY A 91 13.37 -8.15 0.19
N TYR A 92 13.25 -7.84 -1.10
CA TYR A 92 12.01 -7.95 -1.87
C TYR A 92 12.06 -9.16 -2.78
N GLU A 93 10.97 -9.90 -2.82
CA GLU A 93 10.80 -11.06 -3.69
C GLU A 93 9.50 -10.90 -4.46
N ARG A 94 9.46 -11.43 -5.69
CA ARG A 94 8.28 -11.33 -6.57
C ARG A 94 7.81 -12.69 -7.05
N GLN A 95 6.50 -12.82 -7.17
CA GLN A 95 5.84 -14.01 -7.71
C GLN A 95 4.79 -13.58 -8.73
N GLN A 96 4.94 -14.08 -9.95
CA GLN A 96 3.98 -13.94 -11.04
C GLN A 96 3.18 -15.23 -11.14
N THR A 97 1.87 -15.12 -10.96
CA THR A 97 0.93 -16.22 -11.21
C THR A 97 0.10 -15.89 -12.44
N VAL A 98 0.08 -16.81 -13.40
CA VAL A 98 -0.58 -16.68 -14.69
C VAL A 98 -1.65 -17.75 -14.79
N THR A 99 -2.90 -17.31 -14.89
CA THR A 99 -4.04 -18.18 -15.17
C THR A 99 -4.50 -17.93 -16.59
N THR A 100 -4.31 -18.91 -17.46
CA THR A 100 -4.80 -18.82 -18.84
C THR A 100 -6.31 -19.04 -18.85
N ILE A 101 -7.03 -18.07 -19.40
CA ILE A 101 -8.46 -18.17 -19.69
C ILE A 101 -8.53 -18.52 -21.17
N THR A 102 -8.63 -19.81 -21.48
CA THR A 102 -8.70 -20.28 -22.86
C THR A 102 -10.11 -20.06 -23.40
N GLY A 103 -10.29 -19.22 -24.43
CA GLY A 103 -11.60 -19.01 -25.06
C GLY A 103 -12.30 -20.30 -25.53
N ASN A 104 -11.52 -21.33 -25.89
CA ASN A 104 -12.03 -22.60 -26.37
C ASN A 104 -12.59 -23.49 -25.27
N SER A 105 -12.28 -23.24 -23.98
CA SER A 105 -12.77 -24.08 -22.87
C SER A 105 -14.29 -24.03 -22.70
N PHE A 106 -14.94 -23.02 -23.29
CA PHE A 106 -16.39 -22.90 -23.33
C PHE A 106 -17.02 -23.66 -24.50
N CYS A 107 -16.24 -24.09 -25.49
CA CYS A 107 -16.74 -24.87 -26.61
C CYS A 107 -17.16 -26.25 -26.11
N THR A 108 -18.45 -26.56 -26.24
CA THR A 108 -19.03 -27.86 -25.89
C THR A 108 -19.20 -28.76 -27.10
N GLY A 109 -19.10 -28.21 -28.32
CA GLY A 109 -19.17 -28.92 -29.58
C GLY A 109 -18.88 -28.01 -30.76
N SER A 110 -18.93 -28.55 -31.98
CA SER A 110 -18.81 -27.75 -33.20
C SER A 110 -19.94 -26.72 -33.27
N ALA A 111 -19.59 -25.45 -33.52
CA ALA A 111 -20.46 -24.28 -33.52
C ALA A 111 -21.27 -24.05 -32.22
N ALA A 112 -20.89 -24.66 -31.10
CA ALA A 112 -21.63 -24.57 -29.83
C ALA A 112 -20.70 -24.15 -28.66
N PRO A 113 -21.00 -23.07 -27.92
CA PRO A 113 -22.12 -22.11 -28.07
C PRO A 113 -21.88 -21.01 -29.11
N LEU A 114 -20.66 -20.90 -29.63
CA LEU A 114 -20.24 -19.86 -30.56
C LEU A 114 -19.85 -20.48 -31.92
N PRO A 115 -20.09 -19.79 -33.06
CA PRO A 115 -19.73 -20.29 -34.41
C PRO A 115 -18.24 -20.55 -34.62
N CYS A 116 -17.37 -19.94 -33.79
CA CYS A 116 -15.93 -20.13 -33.80
C CYS A 116 -15.48 -21.48 -33.19
N CYS A 117 -16.37 -22.24 -32.56
CA CYS A 117 -16.06 -23.56 -32.00
C CYS A 117 -15.98 -24.61 -33.11
N THR A 118 -14.93 -25.42 -33.13
CA THR A 118 -14.77 -26.55 -34.07
C THR A 118 -15.03 -27.91 -33.42
N GLY A 119 -15.13 -27.96 -32.09
CA GLY A 119 -15.35 -29.17 -31.29
C GLY A 119 -15.31 -28.85 -29.79
N SER A 120 -15.40 -29.86 -28.93
CA SER A 120 -15.31 -29.63 -27.47
C SER A 120 -13.90 -29.21 -27.07
N GLY A 121 -13.75 -28.06 -26.42
CA GLY A 121 -12.43 -27.50 -26.10
C GLY A 121 -11.65 -26.97 -27.31
N THR A 122 -12.22 -27.01 -28.52
CA THR A 122 -11.51 -26.70 -29.78
C THR A 122 -12.27 -25.64 -30.59
N GLY A 123 -11.53 -24.69 -31.18
CA GLY A 123 -12.11 -23.62 -31.97
C GLY A 123 -11.13 -22.46 -32.18
N ASP A 124 -11.51 -21.56 -33.07
CA ASP A 124 -10.83 -20.27 -33.32
C ASP A 124 -11.52 -19.15 -32.54
N CYS A 125 -12.13 -19.48 -31.39
CA CYS A 125 -12.84 -18.50 -30.60
C CYS A 125 -11.87 -17.47 -30.01
N PRO A 126 -12.14 -16.17 -30.21
CA PRO A 126 -11.32 -15.14 -29.61
C PRO A 126 -11.53 -15.22 -28.10
N ASP A 127 -10.49 -15.63 -27.39
CA ASP A 127 -10.09 -15.05 -26.12
C ASP A 127 -8.80 -15.72 -25.66
N LYS A 128 -7.66 -15.25 -26.20
CA LYS A 128 -6.37 -15.42 -25.52
C LYS A 128 -6.35 -14.40 -24.40
N LYS A 129 -7.00 -14.74 -23.28
CA LYS A 129 -7.00 -13.93 -22.06
C LYS A 129 -6.10 -14.61 -21.03
N LYS A 130 -5.29 -13.85 -20.32
CA LYS A 130 -4.52 -14.34 -19.17
C LYS A 130 -4.79 -13.40 -18.00
N ASN A 131 -5.23 -13.97 -16.89
CA ASN A 131 -5.20 -13.27 -15.62
C ASN A 131 -3.78 -13.37 -15.05
N ILE A 132 -3.19 -12.23 -14.73
CA ILE A 132 -1.85 -12.10 -14.17
C ILE A 132 -2.01 -11.53 -12.77
N ALA A 133 -1.62 -12.31 -11.77
CA ALA A 133 -1.47 -11.86 -10.40
C ALA A 133 0.02 -11.66 -10.12
N MET A 134 0.41 -10.41 -9.87
CA MET A 134 1.77 -10.03 -9.50
C MET A 134 1.84 -9.76 -8.00
N GLN A 135 2.56 -10.60 -7.27
CA GLN A 135 2.79 -10.45 -5.85
C GLN A 135 4.23 -10.02 -5.57
N VAL A 136 4.41 -9.05 -4.69
CA VAL A 136 5.71 -8.68 -4.13
C VAL A 136 5.66 -8.86 -2.62
N ARG A 137 6.60 -9.62 -2.06
CA ARG A 137 6.75 -9.85 -0.61
C ARG A 137 8.01 -9.20 -0.06
N TRP A 138 7.94 -8.72 1.18
CA TRP A 138 9.07 -8.20 1.95
C TRP A 138 8.90 -8.53 3.43
N GLN A 139 9.99 -8.42 4.21
CA GLN A 139 9.95 -8.60 5.65
C GLN A 139 10.04 -7.27 6.40
N TRP A 140 9.24 -7.12 7.46
CA TRP A 140 9.31 -6.00 8.39
C TRP A 140 9.01 -6.48 9.81
N GLN A 141 9.90 -6.18 10.76
CA GLN A 141 9.81 -6.65 12.16
C GLN A 141 9.57 -8.17 12.30
N GLY A 142 10.24 -8.97 11.47
CA GLY A 142 10.13 -10.43 11.51
C GLY A 142 8.88 -11.02 10.85
N ASN A 143 7.96 -10.19 10.37
CA ASN A 143 6.75 -10.62 9.67
C ASN A 143 6.86 -10.38 8.17
N TYR A 144 6.28 -11.29 7.39
CA TYR A 144 6.12 -11.09 5.95
C TYR A 144 4.92 -10.20 5.64
N HIS A 145 5.13 -9.27 4.72
CA HIS A 145 4.10 -8.44 4.14
C HIS A 145 4.09 -8.63 2.63
N TYR A 146 2.92 -8.44 2.03
CA TYR A 146 2.71 -8.63 0.60
C TYR A 146 1.86 -7.50 0.01
N VAL A 147 2.12 -7.24 -1.26
CA VAL A 147 1.25 -6.46 -2.16
C VAL A 147 0.97 -7.37 -3.35
N THR A 148 -0.31 -7.49 -3.72
CA THR A 148 -0.73 -8.23 -4.91
C THR A 148 -1.46 -7.27 -5.82
N LEU A 149 -1.12 -7.29 -7.11
CA LEU A 149 -1.79 -6.56 -8.17
C LEU A 149 -2.28 -7.57 -9.20
N ASP A 150 -3.56 -7.45 -9.57
CA ASP A 150 -4.19 -8.32 -10.55
C ASP A 150 -4.48 -7.54 -11.83
N THR A 151 -4.23 -8.17 -12.98
CA THR A 151 -4.61 -7.61 -14.28
C THR A 151 -5.03 -8.70 -15.24
N ILE A 152 -5.82 -8.33 -16.24
CA ILE A 152 -6.17 -9.20 -17.35
C ILE A 152 -5.49 -8.65 -18.58
N ILE A 153 -4.70 -9.49 -19.24
CA ILE A 153 -4.16 -9.19 -20.56
C ILE A 153 -4.96 -9.97 -21.60
N THR A 154 -5.24 -9.32 -22.71
CA THR A 154 -5.97 -9.88 -23.85
C THR A 154 -5.12 -9.71 -25.10
N LYS A 155 -5.19 -10.66 -26.03
CA LYS A 155 -4.62 -10.54 -27.37
C LYS A 155 -5.72 -10.50 -28.41
#